data_AF-A0A2V6GBJ6-F1
#
_entry.id   AF-A0A2V6GBJ6-F1
#
_cell.length_a   1.000
_cell.length_b   1.000
_cell.length_c   1.000
_cell.angle_alpha   90.00
_cell.angle_beta   90.00
_cell.angle_gamma   90.00
#
_symmetry.space_group_name_H-M   'P 1'
#
loop_
_entity.id
_entity.type
_entity.pdbx_description
1 polymer ?
#
loop_
_entity_poly.entity_id
_entity_poly.type
_entity_poly.pdbx_seq_one_letter_code
_entity_poly.pdbx_strand_id
1 'polypeptide(L)' 'PEFVLFVNDPQSMTEGYRRYLEARIRETEPYPGLPIVLTLRPRGQKGFAQSRRSNARKSHK' A
#
# COMPACT_ATOMS: atom_id res chain seq x y z
N PRO A 1 13.55 -6.32 0.54
CA PRO A 1 13.15 -6.12 -0.89
C PRO A 1 11.99 -5.11 -0.98
N GLU A 2 11.84 -4.42 -2.12
CA GLU A 2 10.74 -3.49 -2.37
C GLU A 2 9.91 -3.96 -3.59
N PHE A 3 8.59 -3.96 -3.42
CA PHE A 3 7.63 -4.32 -4.46
C PHE A 3 6.64 -3.17 -4.66
N VAL A 4 6.45 -2.78 -5.93
CA VAL A 4 5.44 -1.78 -6.31
C VAL A 4 4.23 -2.50 -6.87
N LEU A 5 3.10 -2.39 -6.17
CA LEU A 5 1.83 -2.98 -6.58
C LEU A 5 0.96 -1.92 -7.26
N PHE A 6 0.64 -2.14 -8.53
CA PHE A 6 -0.30 -1.32 -9.26
C PHE A 6 -1.74 -1.80 -9.01
N VAL A 7 -2.48 -1.07 -8.18
CA VAL A 7 -3.82 -1.41 -7.67
C VAL A 7 -4.89 -0.45 -8.19
N ASN A 8 -6.16 -0.74 -7.98
CA ASN A 8 -7.24 0.19 -8.37
C ASN A 8 -7.34 1.37 -7.40
N ASP A 9 -7.48 1.10 -6.11
CA ASP A 9 -7.46 2.11 -5.04
C ASP A 9 -6.53 1.62 -3.91
N PRO A 10 -5.44 2.35 -3.59
CA PRO A 10 -4.58 2.03 -2.46
C PRO A 10 -5.30 1.95 -1.11
N GLN A 11 -6.41 2.68 -0.93
CA GLN A 11 -7.17 2.68 0.32
C GLN A 11 -7.99 1.40 0.54
N SER A 12 -8.21 0.61 -0.52
CA SER A 12 -8.84 -0.71 -0.39
C SER A 12 -7.90 -1.77 0.17
N MET A 13 -6.60 -1.48 0.33
CA MET A 13 -5.65 -2.38 0.95
C MET A 13 -5.82 -2.38 2.47
N THR A 14 -6.31 -3.49 3.01
CA THR A 14 -6.37 -3.69 4.47
C THR A 14 -5.02 -4.19 5.00
N GLU A 15 -4.74 -3.94 6.27
CA GLU A 15 -3.52 -4.45 6.92
C GLU A 15 -3.49 -5.99 7.00
N GLY A 16 -4.67 -6.63 7.11
CA GLY A 16 -4.76 -8.10 7.06
C GLY A 16 -4.34 -8.66 5.70
N TYR A 17 -4.84 -8.06 4.62
CA TYR A 17 -4.47 -8.49 3.27
C TYR A 17 -3.00 -8.18 2.95
N ARG A 18 -2.48 -7.05 3.44
CA ARG A 18 -1.05 -6.71 3.34
C ARG A 18 -0.15 -7.77 3.98
N ARG A 19 -0.44 -8.17 5.22
CA ARG A 19 0.31 -9.22 5.94
C ARG A 19 0.21 -10.58 5.25
N TYR A 20 -0.98 -10.90 4.71
CA TYR A 20 -1.16 -12.10 3.90
C TYR A 20 -0.24 -12.10 2.68
N LEU A 21 -0.19 -11.01 1.91
CA LEU A 21 0.70 -10.89 0.76
C LEU A 21 2.18 -11.02 1.15
N GLU A 22 2.59 -10.43 2.28
CA GLU A 22 3.95 -10.60 2.79
C GLU A 22 4.27 -12.08 3.07
N ALA A 23 3.40 -12.79 3.79
CA ALA A 23 3.59 -14.21 4.10
C ALA A 23 3.71 -15.04 2.81
N ARG A 24 2.82 -14.80 1.83
CA ARG A 24 2.85 -15.50 0.54
C ARG A 24 4.12 -15.22 -0.27
N ILE A 25 4.65 -13.99 -0.21
CA ILE A 25 5.94 -13.67 -0.84
C ILE A 25 7.06 -14.45 -0.13
N ARG A 26 7.09 -14.48 1.21
CA ARG A 26 8.10 -15.23 1.98
C ARG A 26 8.05 -16.74 1.74
N GLU A 27 6.87 -17.30 1.48
CA GLU A 27 6.75 -18.72 1.11
C GLU A 27 7.39 -19.02 -0.25
N THR A 28 7.40 -18.05 -1.17
CA THR A 28 7.96 -18.21 -2.51
C THR A 28 9.44 -17.88 -2.55
N GLU A 29 9.83 -16.78 -1.89
CA GLU A 29 11.21 -16.32 -1.75
C GLU A 29 11.37 -15.76 -0.31
N PRO A 30 12.08 -16.47 0.59
CA PRO A 30 12.01 -16.20 2.03
C PRO A 30 12.53 -14.85 2.52
N TYR A 31 13.49 -14.24 1.81
CA TYR A 31 14.15 -12.99 2.22
C TYR A 31 14.47 -12.93 3.74
N PRO A 32 15.24 -13.89 4.28
CA PRO A 32 15.45 -14.00 5.72
C PRO A 32 16.16 -12.75 6.27
N GLY A 33 15.66 -12.21 7.38
CA GLY A 33 16.21 -11.01 8.01
C GLY A 33 16.01 -9.70 7.23
N LEU A 34 15.40 -9.74 6.04
CA LEU A 34 15.13 -8.56 5.24
C LEU A 34 13.65 -8.14 5.35
N PRO A 35 13.37 -6.84 5.50
CA PRO A 35 12.00 -6.34 5.45
C PRO A 35 11.44 -6.40 4.03
N ILE A 36 10.17 -6.78 3.89
CA ILE A 36 9.42 -6.70 2.64
C ILE A 36 8.63 -5.38 2.65
N VAL A 37 8.96 -4.49 1.72
CA VAL A 37 8.29 -3.20 1.57
C VAL A 37 7.31 -3.29 0.40
N LEU A 38 6.03 -3.00 0.67
CA LEU A 38 4.96 -2.97 -0.33
C LEU A 38 4.51 -1.52 -0.54
N THR A 39 4.75 -0.98 -1.73
CA THR A 39 4.33 0.36 -2.14
C THR A 39 3.16 0.25 -3.10
N LEU A 40 2.03 0.90 -2.79
CA LEU A 40 0.82 0.84 -3.62
C LEU A 40 0.74 2.03 -4.57
N ARG A 41 0.46 1.77 -5.85
CA ARG A 41 0.25 2.80 -6.88
C ARG A 41 -1.10 2.57 -7.55
N PRO A 42 -1.95 3.60 -7.71
CA PRO A 42 -3.18 3.46 -8.47
C PRO A 42 -2.89 3.19 -9.96
N ARG A 43 -3.71 2.37 -10.61
CA ARG A 43 -3.68 2.10 -12.05
C ARG A 43 -4.41 3.21 -12.79
N GLY A 44 -3.72 3.82 -13.76
CA GLY A 44 -4.28 4.86 -14.62
C GLY A 44 -4.24 6.26 -14.01
N GLN A 45 -3.86 7.21 -14.85
CA GLN A 45 -3.73 8.65 -14.62
C GLN A 45 -2.43 9.14 -13.96
N LYS A 46 -1.68 9.89 -14.80
CA LYS A 46 -0.66 10.87 -14.40
C LYS A 46 -1.29 11.81 -13.35
N GLY A 47 -1.06 11.54 -12.07
CA GLY A 47 -1.48 12.43 -11.00
C GLY A 47 -2.83 12.13 -10.36
N PHE A 48 -2.98 10.97 -9.71
CA PHE A 48 -3.72 10.93 -8.44
C PHE A 48 -2.94 11.74 -7.37
N ALA A 49 -2.79 13.03 -7.61
CA ALA A 49 -2.23 14.04 -6.72
C ALA A 49 -3.26 14.37 -5.62
N GLN A 50 -3.67 13.35 -4.87
CA GLN A 50 -4.58 13.43 -3.74
C GLN A 50 -4.46 12.07 -3.01
N SER A 51 -3.70 11.88 -1.93
CA SER A 51 -3.78 12.74 -0.74
C SER A 51 -5.13 13.44 -0.72
N ARG A 52 -6.23 12.66 -0.68
CA ARG A 52 -7.52 13.21 -0.32
C ARG A 52 -7.32 13.89 1.03
N ARG A 53 -7.16 15.21 0.96
CA ARG A 53 -7.50 16.18 1.99
C ARG A 53 -8.73 15.70 2.76
N SER A 54 -8.56 14.93 3.83
CA SER A 54 -9.66 14.70 4.79
C SER A 54 -9.20 14.50 6.25
N ASN A 55 -7.90 14.54 6.53
CA ASN A 55 -7.40 14.89 7.88
C ASN A 55 -7.22 16.41 8.08
N ALA A 56 -7.58 17.25 7.09
CA ALA A 56 -7.21 18.67 7.06
C ALA A 56 -8.39 19.68 7.14
N ARG A 57 -9.53 19.28 7.71
CA ARG A 57 -10.53 20.21 8.24
C ARG A 57 -11.00 19.63 9.58
N LYS A 58 -10.22 19.77 10.64
CA LYS A 58 -10.47 20.78 11.69
C LYS A 58 -11.98 20.92 11.92
N SER A 59 -12.48 20.40 13.04
CA SER A 59 -12.58 21.26 14.23
C SER A 59 -13.29 22.56 13.83
N HIS A 60 -14.60 22.48 13.71
CA HIS A 60 -15.46 23.66 13.73
C HIS A 60 -16.48 23.43 14.83
N LYS A 61 -16.22 24.16 15.93
CA LYS A 61 -17.08 24.52 17.07
C LYS A 61 -17.69 23.39 17.90
#